data_AF-A0AAU8FND0-F1
#
_entry.id   AF-A0AAU8FND0-F1
#
_cell.length_a   1.000
_cell.length_b   1.000
_cell.length_c   1.000
_cell.angle_alpha   90.00
_cell.angle_beta   90.00
_cell.angle_gamma   90.00
#
_symmetry.space_group_name_H-M   'P 1'
#
loop_
_entity.id
_entity.type
_entity.pdbx_description
1 polymer ?
#
loop_
_entity_poly.entity_id
_entity_poly.type
_entity_poly.pdbx_seq_one_letter_code
_entity_poly.pdbx_strand_id
1 'polypeptide(L)'
;MTSQQAPSLFEQIRKSDDGGNEFWSARDLAKVLEYTEYRHFKSAIERAREACMNSGQNIGDHSEDILGMIKPGKGGKRHVEDVKLSRYACYLIVQNADPAKEVVALGQTYFAVQTRLQEIRQMEEYNQLNIENEKRLFLRSELTRNNLLLAEAVALGSAVNSKYCDPGDSGAIVCVSGIVFGCLR
;
A
#
# COMPACT_ATOMS: atom_id res chain seq x y z
N MET A 1 10.48 -16.56 27.93
CA MET A 1 10.01 -15.24 28.37
C MET A 1 9.65 -14.46 27.11
N THR A 2 8.37 -14.41 26.75
CA THR A 2 7.90 -13.68 25.56
C THR A 2 7.99 -12.18 25.85
N SER A 3 8.94 -11.50 25.22
CA SER A 3 8.99 -10.05 25.21
C SER A 3 7.70 -9.53 24.58
N GLN A 4 6.77 -9.03 25.38
CA GLN A 4 5.64 -8.26 24.87
C GLN A 4 6.21 -6.95 24.32
N GLN A 5 6.48 -6.93 23.02
CA GLN A 5 6.77 -5.67 22.32
C GLN A 5 5.54 -4.80 22.41
N ALA A 6 5.73 -3.52 22.79
CA ALA A 6 4.65 -2.55 22.77
C ALA A 6 4.03 -2.50 21.35
N PRO A 7 2.70 -2.40 21.22
CA PRO A 7 2.05 -2.35 19.91
C PRO A 7 2.60 -1.14 19.14
N SER A 8 2.94 -1.36 17.86
CA SER A 8 3.41 -0.29 16.99
C SER A 8 2.35 0.81 16.88
N LEU A 9 2.76 2.03 16.53
CA LEU A 9 1.81 3.15 16.34
C LEU A 9 0.70 2.80 15.32
N PHE A 10 1.03 1.95 14.33
CA PHE A 10 0.08 1.40 13.38
C PHE A 10 -0.96 0.47 14.05
N GLU A 11 -0.53 -0.43 14.93
CA GLU A 11 -1.44 -1.33 15.66
C GLU A 11 -2.27 -0.59 16.73
N GLN A 12 -1.77 0.53 17.25
CA GLN A 12 -2.50 1.36 18.22
C GLN A 12 -3.74 2.04 17.63
N ILE A 13 -3.73 2.35 16.32
CA ILE A 13 -4.86 2.97 15.63
C ILE A 13 -5.81 1.96 14.98
N ARG A 14 -5.57 0.65 15.17
CA ARG A 14 -6.43 -0.42 14.69
C ARG A 14 -7.80 -0.35 15.38
N LYS A 15 -8.85 -0.53 14.59
CA LYS A 15 -10.24 -0.60 15.04
C LYS A 15 -10.85 -1.94 14.62
N SER A 16 -11.98 -2.28 15.21
CA SER A 16 -12.78 -3.46 14.85
C SER A 16 -14.18 -2.99 14.49
N ASP A 17 -14.74 -3.54 13.41
CA ASP A 17 -16.13 -3.29 13.03
C ASP A 17 -17.09 -4.23 13.78
N ASP A 18 -18.39 -4.05 13.56
CA ASP A 18 -19.45 -4.83 14.20
C ASP A 18 -19.39 -6.33 13.85
N GLY A 19 -18.71 -6.68 12.75
CA GLY A 19 -18.44 -8.06 12.35
C GLY A 19 -17.15 -8.65 12.95
N GLY A 20 -16.42 -7.88 13.76
CA GLY A 20 -15.14 -8.29 14.34
C GLY A 20 -13.95 -8.19 13.38
N ASN A 21 -14.14 -7.64 12.18
CA ASN A 21 -13.05 -7.45 11.22
C ASN A 21 -12.23 -6.22 11.61
N GLU A 22 -10.91 -6.35 11.51
CA GLU A 22 -10.01 -5.22 11.78
C GLU A 22 -9.98 -4.23 10.62
N PHE A 23 -9.94 -2.94 10.96
CA PHE A 23 -9.83 -1.86 9.99
C PHE A 23 -9.09 -0.65 10.56
N TRP A 24 -8.67 0.23 9.66
CA TRP A 24 -8.05 1.51 9.97
C TRP A 24 -8.85 2.66 9.37
N SER A 25 -8.90 3.79 10.07
CA SER A 25 -9.45 5.03 9.53
C SER A 25 -8.34 5.76 8.77
N ALA A 26 -8.63 6.18 7.53
CA ALA A 26 -7.70 6.99 6.76
C ALA A 26 -7.35 8.31 7.46
N ARG A 27 -8.28 8.91 8.21
CA ARG A 27 -7.98 10.11 9.00
C ARG A 27 -7.03 9.87 10.17
N ASP A 28 -7.11 8.72 10.82
CA ASP A 28 -6.17 8.39 11.89
C ASP A 28 -4.80 8.01 11.32
N LEU A 29 -4.78 7.27 10.20
CA LEU A 29 -3.56 6.98 9.46
C LEU A 29 -2.85 8.26 8.97
N ALA A 30 -3.61 9.26 8.49
CA ALA A 30 -3.07 10.55 8.08
C ALA A 30 -2.31 11.26 9.23
N LYS A 31 -2.84 11.20 10.46
CA LYS A 31 -2.18 11.79 11.64
C LYS A 31 -0.91 11.04 12.00
N VAL A 32 -0.96 9.71 11.96
CA VAL A 32 0.20 8.84 12.21
C VAL A 32 1.32 9.12 11.22
N LEU A 33 0.97 9.38 9.96
CA LEU A 33 1.92 9.73 8.90
C LEU A 33 2.22 11.24 8.82
N GLU A 34 1.84 12.00 9.85
CA GLU A 34 2.15 13.43 10.01
C GLU A 34 1.65 14.34 8.87
N TYR A 35 0.52 13.98 8.26
CA TYR A 35 -0.19 14.89 7.36
C TYR A 35 -0.97 15.92 8.16
N THR A 36 -0.57 17.19 8.04
CA THR A 36 -1.23 18.34 8.69
C THR A 36 -2.68 18.50 8.26
N GLU A 37 -2.98 18.27 6.98
CA GLU A 37 -4.31 18.36 6.43
C GLU A 37 -4.70 17.10 5.64
N TYR A 38 -5.90 16.60 5.91
CA TYR A 38 -6.43 15.39 5.26
C TYR A 38 -6.50 15.50 3.73
N ARG A 39 -6.69 16.70 3.18
CA ARG A 39 -6.72 16.93 1.71
C ARG A 39 -5.41 16.53 1.02
N HIS A 40 -4.27 16.71 1.68
CA HIS A 40 -2.98 16.32 1.12
C HIS A 40 -2.78 14.81 1.16
N PHE A 41 -3.38 14.16 2.16
CA PHE A 41 -3.36 12.71 2.30
C PHE A 41 -4.21 11.98 1.25
N LYS A 42 -5.29 12.62 0.74
CA LYS A 42 -6.13 12.05 -0.33
C LYS A 42 -5.30 11.59 -1.54
N SER A 43 -4.25 12.33 -1.90
CA SER A 43 -3.35 11.95 -3.00
C SER A 43 -2.59 10.62 -2.78
N ALA A 44 -2.28 10.27 -1.53
CA ALA A 44 -1.65 8.99 -1.20
C ALA A 44 -2.68 7.85 -1.24
N ILE A 45 -3.93 8.12 -0.84
CA ILE A 45 -5.05 7.17 -0.92
C ILE A 45 -5.35 6.83 -2.37
N GLU A 46 -5.47 7.83 -3.26
CA GLU A 46 -5.78 7.57 -4.67
C GLU A 46 -4.67 6.79 -5.37
N ARG A 47 -3.39 7.14 -5.14
CA ARG A 47 -2.26 6.36 -5.66
C ARG A 47 -2.24 4.93 -5.12
N ALA A 48 -2.65 4.71 -3.87
CA ALA A 48 -2.77 3.38 -3.31
C ALA A 48 -3.94 2.58 -3.92
N ARG A 49 -5.07 3.24 -4.23
CA ARG A 49 -6.20 2.62 -4.95
C ARG A 49 -5.80 2.21 -6.36
N GLU A 50 -5.07 3.08 -7.07
CA GLU A 50 -4.49 2.77 -8.38
C GLU A 50 -3.54 1.58 -8.29
N ALA A 51 -2.61 1.56 -7.32
CA ALA A 51 -1.70 0.43 -7.11
C ALA A 51 -2.45 -0.87 -6.78
N CYS A 52 -3.52 -0.80 -5.98
CA CYS A 52 -4.39 -1.92 -5.66
C CYS A 52 -5.03 -2.52 -6.91
N MET A 53 -5.65 -1.67 -7.75
CA MET A 53 -6.26 -2.05 -9.02
C MET A 53 -5.23 -2.62 -9.99
N ASN A 54 -4.06 -1.99 -10.12
CA ASN A 54 -2.98 -2.47 -10.97
C ASN A 54 -2.40 -3.82 -10.52
N SER A 55 -2.59 -4.17 -9.23
CA SER A 55 -2.22 -5.46 -8.67
C SER A 55 -3.33 -6.53 -8.82
N GLY A 56 -4.39 -6.23 -9.58
CA GLY A 56 -5.52 -7.13 -9.81
C GLY A 56 -6.46 -7.29 -8.59
N GLN A 57 -6.28 -6.49 -7.54
CA GLN A 57 -7.12 -6.55 -6.33
C GLN A 57 -8.36 -5.66 -6.50
N ASN A 58 -9.48 -6.08 -5.89
CA ASN A 58 -10.69 -5.26 -5.87
C ASN A 58 -10.55 -4.15 -4.82
N ILE A 59 -10.72 -2.89 -5.24
CA ILE A 59 -10.64 -1.73 -4.35
C ILE A 59 -11.64 -1.84 -3.19
N GLY A 60 -12.85 -2.36 -3.43
CA GLY A 60 -13.92 -2.46 -2.43
C GLY A 60 -13.61 -3.42 -1.27
N ASP A 61 -12.73 -4.40 -1.48
CA ASP A 61 -12.30 -5.33 -0.43
C ASP A 61 -11.29 -4.66 0.53
N HIS A 62 -10.70 -3.55 0.10
CA HIS A 62 -9.56 -2.93 0.77
C HIS A 62 -9.81 -1.50 1.22
N SER A 63 -10.69 -0.77 0.55
CA SER A 63 -11.05 0.60 0.89
C SER A 63 -12.53 0.86 0.66
N GLU A 64 -13.20 1.41 1.67
CA GLU A 64 -14.62 1.76 1.63
C GLU A 64 -14.80 3.20 2.12
N ASP A 65 -15.47 4.04 1.34
CA ASP A 65 -15.78 5.42 1.75
C ASP A 65 -16.88 5.41 2.82
N ILE A 66 -16.60 6.03 3.97
CA ILE A 66 -17.49 6.07 5.13
C ILE A 66 -17.63 7.50 5.67
N LEU A 67 -18.59 7.69 6.58
CA LEU A 67 -18.71 8.94 7.33
C LEU A 67 -18.13 8.78 8.74
N GLY A 68 -16.89 9.24 8.91
CA GLY A 68 -16.24 9.32 10.21
C GLY A 68 -16.85 10.42 11.09
N MET A 69 -17.03 10.14 12.38
CA MET A 69 -17.46 11.13 13.36
C MET A 69 -16.24 11.82 13.97
N ILE A 70 -16.15 13.15 13.86
CA ILE A 70 -15.12 13.93 14.55
C ILE A 70 -15.74 14.83 15.62
N LYS A 71 -14.95 15.12 16.66
CA LYS A 71 -15.27 16.11 17.70
C LYS A 71 -14.41 17.36 17.48
N PRO A 72 -14.94 18.45 16.91
CA PRO A 72 -14.23 19.71 16.86
C PRO A 72 -14.03 20.29 18.27
N GLY A 73 -13.06 21.19 18.43
CA GLY A 73 -12.68 21.78 19.73
C GLY A 73 -13.78 22.53 20.49
N LYS A 74 -14.97 22.73 19.91
CA LYS A 74 -16.14 23.34 20.56
C LYS A 74 -17.20 22.33 21.03
N GLY A 75 -16.84 21.04 21.17
CA GLY A 75 -17.74 20.01 21.73
C GLY A 75 -18.83 19.51 20.77
N GLY A 76 -18.91 20.04 19.55
CA GLY A 76 -19.80 19.52 18.51
C GLY A 76 -19.41 18.12 18.05
N LYS A 77 -20.32 17.42 17.40
CA LYS A 77 -20.04 16.21 16.63
C LYS A 77 -20.44 16.47 15.18
N ARG A 78 -19.53 16.24 14.24
CA ARG A 78 -19.78 16.40 12.80
C ARG A 78 -19.35 15.14 12.05
N HIS A 79 -20.18 14.67 11.14
CA HIS A 79 -19.78 13.66 10.17
C HIS A 79 -18.91 14.29 9.08
N VAL A 80 -17.82 13.61 8.77
CA VAL A 80 -16.88 13.99 7.71
C VAL A 80 -16.56 12.76 6.87
N GLU A 81 -16.30 12.95 5.59
CA GLU A 81 -15.78 11.90 4.71
C GLU A 81 -14.54 11.25 5.34
N ASP A 82 -14.50 9.94 5.41
CA ASP A 82 -13.35 9.16 5.83
C ASP A 82 -13.32 7.88 4.98
N VAL A 83 -12.24 7.12 5.09
CA VAL A 83 -12.11 5.84 4.36
C VAL A 83 -11.76 4.77 5.37
N LYS A 84 -12.52 3.68 5.35
CA LYS A 84 -12.23 2.44 6.06
C LYS A 84 -11.21 1.67 5.24
N LEU A 85 -10.08 1.32 5.84
CA LEU A 85 -8.94 0.70 5.17
C LEU A 85 -8.65 -0.67 5.77
N SER A 86 -8.41 -1.64 4.90
CA SER A 86 -7.78 -2.91 5.29
C SER A 86 -6.29 -2.70 5.63
N ARG A 87 -5.68 -3.68 6.30
CA ARG A 87 -4.22 -3.68 6.55
C ARG A 87 -3.44 -3.56 5.24
N TYR A 88 -3.87 -4.26 4.19
CA TYR A 88 -3.25 -4.21 2.87
C TYR A 88 -3.29 -2.80 2.25
N ALA A 89 -4.45 -2.13 2.30
CA ALA A 89 -4.58 -0.75 1.82
C ALA A 89 -3.65 0.21 2.56
N CYS A 90 -3.49 0.04 3.88
CA CYS A 90 -2.57 0.86 4.66
C CYS A 90 -1.12 0.73 4.18
N TYR A 91 -0.69 -0.48 3.83
CA TYR A 91 0.67 -0.72 3.31
C TYR A 91 0.88 -0.06 1.96
N LEU A 92 -0.10 -0.16 1.05
CA LEU A 92 -0.04 0.52 -0.24
C LEU A 92 0.00 2.05 -0.08
N ILE A 93 -0.74 2.59 0.89
CA ILE A 93 -0.70 4.02 1.19
C ILE A 93 0.69 4.45 1.65
N VAL A 94 1.35 3.74 2.56
CA VAL A 94 2.71 4.09 3.02
C VAL A 94 3.72 4.00 1.87
N GLN A 95 3.60 2.98 1.01
CA GLN A 95 4.47 2.84 -0.17
C GLN A 95 4.30 4.00 -1.17
N ASN A 96 3.10 4.56 -1.28
CA ASN A 96 2.77 5.65 -2.20
C ASN A 96 2.71 7.04 -1.53
N ALA A 97 3.00 7.15 -0.24
CA ALA A 97 2.98 8.41 0.49
C ALA A 97 4.19 9.30 0.15
N ASP A 98 4.18 10.54 0.65
CA ASP A 98 5.24 11.52 0.43
C ASP A 98 6.52 11.15 1.20
N PRO A 99 7.62 10.74 0.52
CA PRO A 99 8.84 10.32 1.20
C PRO A 99 9.60 11.48 1.86
N ALA A 100 9.23 12.74 1.60
CA ALA A 100 9.81 13.89 2.29
C ALA A 100 9.39 13.96 3.77
N LYS A 101 8.39 13.18 4.19
CA LYS A 101 7.99 13.03 5.60
C LYS A 101 8.82 11.92 6.25
N GLU A 102 9.52 12.25 7.33
CA GLU A 102 10.41 11.32 8.02
C GLU A 102 9.71 10.02 8.45
N VAL A 103 8.49 10.12 9.00
CA VAL A 103 7.71 8.94 9.41
C VAL A 103 7.35 8.03 8.23
N VAL A 104 7.08 8.60 7.05
CA VAL A 104 6.84 7.83 5.83
C VAL A 104 8.11 7.11 5.39
N ALA A 105 9.25 7.82 5.36
CA ALA A 105 10.55 7.24 5.00
C ALA A 105 10.97 6.12 5.96
N LEU A 106 10.72 6.27 7.26
CA LEU A 106 10.92 5.23 8.26
C LEU A 106 10.02 4.01 8.01
N GLY A 107 8.74 4.24 7.67
CA GLY A 107 7.82 3.17 7.29
C GLY A 107 8.28 2.40 6.05
N GLN A 108 8.74 3.10 5.02
CA GLN A 108 9.30 2.50 3.81
C GLN A 108 10.57 1.70 4.09
N THR A 109 11.46 2.24 4.93
CA THR A 109 12.68 1.54 5.37
C THR A 109 12.32 0.28 6.16
N TYR A 110 11.34 0.37 7.06
CA TYR A 110 10.82 -0.79 7.79
C TYR A 110 10.33 -1.86 6.81
N PHE A 111 9.53 -1.50 5.80
CA PHE A 111 9.07 -2.46 4.80
C PHE A 111 10.22 -3.06 3.99
N ALA A 112 11.21 -2.27 3.56
CA ALA A 112 12.38 -2.80 2.86
C ALA A 112 13.15 -3.83 3.71
N VAL A 113 13.33 -3.54 5.00
CA VAL A 113 13.97 -4.48 5.94
C VAL A 113 13.10 -5.72 6.17
N GLN A 114 11.79 -5.57 6.36
CA GLN A 114 10.89 -6.70 6.56
C GLN A 114 10.85 -7.62 5.33
N THR A 115 10.80 -7.06 4.12
CA THR A 115 10.91 -7.83 2.88
C THR A 115 12.21 -8.60 2.83
N ARG A 116 13.34 -7.96 3.16
CA ARG A 116 14.64 -8.65 3.20
C ARG A 116 14.69 -9.78 4.23
N LEU A 117 14.14 -9.56 5.41
CA LEU A 117 14.06 -10.59 6.44
C LEU A 117 13.17 -11.77 5.98
N GLN A 118 12.08 -11.48 5.28
CA GLN A 118 11.18 -12.50 4.76
C GLN A 118 11.84 -13.31 3.62
N GLU A 119 12.61 -12.67 2.73
CA GLU A 119 13.43 -13.35 1.72
C GLU A 119 14.45 -14.29 2.37
N ILE A 120 15.15 -13.82 3.42
CA ILE A 120 16.14 -14.64 4.14
C ILE A 120 15.47 -15.84 4.80
N ARG A 121 14.32 -15.66 5.46
CA ARG A 121 13.57 -16.77 6.06
C ARG A 121 13.16 -17.82 5.02
N GLN A 122 12.68 -17.38 3.85
CA GLN A 122 12.37 -18.28 2.75
C GLN A 122 13.61 -19.02 2.23
N MET A 123 14.77 -18.34 2.18
CA MET A 123 16.05 -18.98 1.82
C MET A 123 16.54 -19.97 2.88
N GLU A 124 16.34 -19.68 4.17
CA GLU A 124 16.67 -20.61 5.26
C GLU A 124 15.77 -21.84 5.23
N GLU A 125 14.47 -21.66 5.04
CA GLU A 125 13.50 -22.75 4.83
C GLU A 125 13.89 -23.60 3.61
N TYR A 126 14.26 -22.97 2.51
CA TYR A 126 14.82 -23.64 1.33
C TYR A 126 16.11 -24.43 1.64
N ASN A 127 17.01 -23.88 2.45
CA ASN A 127 18.25 -24.54 2.81
C ASN A 127 18.06 -25.75 3.72
N GLN A 128 16.99 -25.74 4.54
CA GLN A 128 16.58 -26.86 5.40
C GLN A 128 15.95 -28.04 4.62
N LEU A 129 15.54 -27.85 3.36
CA LEU A 129 15.11 -28.96 2.51
C LEU A 129 16.31 -29.91 2.31
N ASN A 130 16.20 -31.16 2.77
CA ASN A 130 17.32 -32.10 2.80
C ASN A 130 17.56 -32.82 1.46
N ILE A 131 16.61 -32.76 0.52
CA ILE A 131 16.66 -33.50 -0.74
C ILE A 131 16.83 -32.51 -1.91
N GLU A 132 17.81 -32.76 -2.77
CA GLU A 132 18.11 -31.94 -3.96
C GLU A 132 16.89 -31.75 -4.88
N ASN A 133 16.02 -32.77 -4.96
CA ASN A 133 14.76 -32.71 -5.72
C ASN A 133 13.72 -31.77 -5.08
N GLU A 134 13.65 -31.68 -3.75
CA GLU A 134 12.74 -30.76 -3.05
C GLU A 134 13.17 -29.31 -3.26
N LYS A 135 14.49 -29.05 -3.20
CA LYS A 135 15.08 -27.75 -3.55
C LYS A 135 14.75 -27.35 -5.00
N ARG A 136 14.94 -28.27 -5.94
CA ARG A 136 14.61 -28.03 -7.36
C ARG A 136 13.12 -27.75 -7.56
N LEU A 137 12.26 -28.47 -6.86
CA LEU A 137 10.80 -28.28 -6.94
C LEU A 137 10.40 -26.92 -6.38
N PHE A 138 10.92 -26.54 -5.21
CA PHE A 138 10.67 -25.26 -4.55
C PHE A 138 11.11 -24.06 -5.41
N LEU A 139 12.34 -24.09 -5.94
CA LEU A 139 12.83 -23.05 -6.86
C LEU A 139 11.98 -22.94 -8.11
N ARG A 140 11.57 -24.08 -8.69
CA ARG A 140 10.71 -24.08 -9.88
C ARG A 140 9.32 -23.51 -9.56
N SER A 141 8.74 -23.82 -8.40
CA SER A 141 7.46 -23.23 -8.01
C SER A 141 7.54 -21.73 -7.79
N GLU A 142 8.59 -21.23 -7.13
CA GLU A 142 8.77 -19.79 -6.88
C GLU A 142 9.06 -19.01 -8.17
N LEU A 143 9.97 -19.50 -9.02
CA LEU A 143 10.26 -18.88 -10.31
C LEU A 143 9.04 -18.89 -11.22
N THR A 144 8.25 -19.97 -11.21
CA THR A 144 7.02 -20.04 -12.00
C THR A 144 5.99 -19.04 -11.48
N ARG A 145 5.83 -18.93 -10.15
CA ARG A 145 4.92 -17.94 -9.54
C ARG A 145 5.36 -16.52 -9.87
N ASN A 146 6.62 -16.19 -9.68
CA ASN A 146 7.15 -14.85 -9.94
C ASN A 146 7.09 -14.49 -11.43
N ASN A 147 7.43 -15.42 -12.32
CA ASN A 147 7.32 -15.20 -13.77
C ASN A 147 5.86 -15.03 -14.21
N LEU A 148 4.92 -15.76 -13.58
CA LEU A 148 3.49 -15.60 -13.85
C LEU A 148 3.01 -14.22 -13.40
N LEU A 149 3.34 -13.81 -12.17
CA LEU A 149 3.00 -12.48 -11.64
C LEU A 149 3.60 -11.36 -12.48
N LEU A 150 4.85 -11.50 -12.93
CA LEU A 150 5.51 -10.54 -13.81
C LEU A 150 4.86 -10.50 -15.20
N ALA A 151 4.54 -11.66 -15.79
CA ALA A 151 3.89 -11.72 -17.09
C ALA A 151 2.47 -11.13 -17.05
N GLU A 152 1.72 -11.39 -15.99
CA GLU A 152 0.41 -10.80 -15.73
C GLU A 152 0.52 -9.28 -15.55
N ALA A 153 1.48 -8.79 -14.75
CA ALA A 153 1.73 -7.37 -14.57
C ALA A 153 2.10 -6.66 -15.89
N VAL A 154 2.94 -7.28 -16.71
CA VAL A 154 3.32 -6.76 -18.04
C VAL A 154 2.12 -6.73 -18.99
N ALA A 155 1.29 -7.78 -18.99
CA ALA A 155 0.08 -7.86 -19.82
C ALA A 155 -0.97 -6.81 -19.43
N LEU A 156 -1.17 -6.60 -18.12
CA LEU A 156 -2.05 -5.54 -17.60
C LEU A 156 -1.52 -4.15 -17.95
N GLY A 157 -0.23 -3.89 -17.73
CA GLY A 157 0.39 -2.59 -18.05
C GLY A 157 0.36 -2.24 -19.54
N SER A 158 0.48 -3.23 -20.42
CA SER A 158 0.37 -3.03 -21.86
C SER A 158 -1.07 -2.88 -22.35
N ALA A 159 -2.06 -3.45 -21.65
CA ALA A 159 -3.49 -3.27 -21.96
C ALA A 159 -4.03 -1.87 -21.56
N VAL A 160 -3.51 -1.27 -20.49
CA VAL A 160 -3.90 0.10 -20.07
C VAL A 160 -3.43 1.15 -21.08
N ASN A 161 -2.31 0.91 -21.77
CA ASN A 161 -1.77 1.82 -22.79
C ASN A 161 -2.61 1.88 -24.09
N SER A 162 -3.62 1.01 -24.24
CA SER A 162 -4.50 0.96 -25.42
C SER A 162 -5.91 1.52 -25.19
N LYS A 163 -6.27 1.98 -23.97
CA LYS A 163 -7.64 2.43 -23.66
C LYS A 163 -7.80 3.91 -23.29
N TYR A 164 -6.80 4.76 -23.49
CA TYR A 164 -6.99 6.21 -23.43
C TYR A 164 -6.33 6.88 -24.65
N CYS A 165 -7.10 6.95 -25.73
CA CYS A 165 -6.82 7.84 -26.85
C CYS A 165 -8.17 8.35 -27.36
N ASP A 166 -8.78 9.28 -26.62
CA ASP A 166 -9.81 10.15 -27.18
C ASP A 166 -9.11 11.34 -27.83
N PRO A 167 -9.24 11.54 -29.16
CA PRO A 167 -8.69 12.68 -29.85
C PRO A 167 -9.62 13.88 -29.63
N GLY A 168 -9.54 14.51 -28.45
CA GLY A 168 -10.48 15.56 -28.08
C GLY A 168 -10.00 16.65 -27.13
N ASP A 169 -9.13 16.36 -26.16
CA ASP A 169 -8.82 17.37 -25.13
C ASP A 169 -7.44 18.00 -25.27
N SER A 170 -7.46 19.29 -25.56
CA SER A 170 -6.30 20.16 -25.55
C SER A 170 -5.86 20.41 -24.11
N GLY A 171 -4.86 19.65 -23.65
CA GLY A 171 -4.05 20.01 -22.48
C GLY A 171 -4.02 18.96 -21.38
N ALA A 172 -3.25 17.89 -21.57
CA ALA A 172 -2.76 17.08 -20.46
C ALA A 172 -1.31 16.67 -20.71
N ILE A 173 -0.42 17.15 -19.84
CA ILE A 173 0.94 16.64 -19.70
C ILE A 173 0.79 15.23 -19.12
N VAL A 174 1.10 14.21 -19.92
CA VAL A 174 1.17 12.82 -19.47
C VAL A 174 2.48 12.64 -18.71
N CYS A 175 2.41 12.61 -17.37
CA CYS A 175 3.52 12.18 -16.53
C CYS A 175 3.56 10.65 -16.48
N VAL A 176 4.45 10.04 -17.26
CA VAL A 176 4.79 8.62 -17.14
C VAL A 176 5.83 8.46 -16.03
N SER A 177 5.50 7.64 -15.03
CA SER A 177 6.42 7.05 -14.05
C SER A 177 7.43 8.00 -13.39
N GLY A 178 7.02 8.71 -12.34
CA GLY A 178 7.78 8.88 -11.07
C GLY A 178 9.25 9.31 -11.05
N ILE A 179 9.90 9.64 -12.17
CA ILE A 179 11.27 10.12 -12.26
C ILE A 179 11.22 11.46 -12.99
N VAL A 180 11.28 12.54 -12.21
CA VAL A 180 11.54 13.87 -12.75
C VAL A 180 13.00 13.92 -13.17
N PHE A 181 13.31 13.68 -14.45
CA PHE A 181 14.55 14.19 -15.01
C PHE A 181 14.39 15.71 -15.11
N GLY A 182 15.02 16.42 -14.17
CA GLY A 182 15.14 17.86 -14.24
C GLY A 182 15.71 18.25 -15.59
N CYS A 183 14.94 19.02 -16.35
CA CYS A 183 15.41 19.69 -17.55
C CYS A 183 16.44 20.73 -17.08
N LEU A 184 17.74 20.39 -17.10
CA LEU A 184 18.78 21.40 -17.02
C LEU A 184 18.66 22.27 -18.28
N ARG A 185 18.53 23.56 -18.04
CA ARG A 185 18.62 24.61 -19.05
C ARG A 185 20.02 24.68 -19.64
#